data_AF-A0A522TIM5-F1
#
_entry.id   AF-A0A522TIM5-F1
#
_cell.length_a   1.000
_cell.length_b   1.000
_cell.length_c   1.000
_cell.angle_alpha   90.00
_cell.angle_beta   90.00
_cell.angle_gamma   90.00
#
_symmetry.space_group_name_H-M   'P 1'
#
loop_
_entity.id
_entity.type
_entity.pdbx_description
1 polymer ?
#
loop_
_entity_poly.entity_id
_entity_poly.type
_entity_poly.pdbx_seq_one_letter_code
_entity_poly.pdbx_strand_id
1 'polypeptide(L)'
;MPTTQTTHRPRTRTSGKRAVNLSLSNDLLDAAKRLGINVSQVCDSHLREVVQYEQARKWREDYVDFIAAYNATVEAEGLPLDEWKSF
;
A
#
# COMPACT_ATOMS: atom_id res chain seq x y z
N MET A 1 21.41 -22.33 17.07
CA MET A 1 21.18 -21.13 16.22
C MET A 1 20.02 -21.45 15.29
N PRO A 2 18.81 -20.92 15.49
CA PRO A 2 17.73 -21.16 14.55
C PRO A 2 17.89 -20.23 13.33
N THR A 3 18.06 -20.83 12.17
CA THR A 3 18.15 -20.18 10.87
C THR A 3 16.77 -19.62 10.49
N THR A 4 16.67 -18.32 10.26
CA THR A 4 15.46 -17.68 9.75
C THR A 4 15.24 -18.10 8.30
N GLN A 5 14.24 -18.96 8.07
CA GLN A 5 13.79 -19.32 6.73
C GLN A 5 12.94 -18.19 6.14
N THR A 6 13.53 -17.42 5.23
CA THR A 6 12.80 -16.49 4.37
C THR A 6 11.91 -17.28 3.42
N THR A 7 10.63 -17.41 3.73
CA THR A 7 9.62 -17.99 2.84
C THR A 7 9.29 -17.00 1.73
N HIS A 8 10.00 -17.11 0.60
CA HIS A 8 9.65 -16.38 -0.61
C HIS A 8 8.37 -16.98 -1.23
N ARG A 9 7.20 -16.47 -0.83
CA ARG A 9 5.91 -16.83 -1.44
C ARG A 9 5.91 -16.40 -2.92
N PRO A 10 5.69 -17.30 -3.89
CA PRO A 10 5.63 -16.92 -5.29
C PRO A 10 4.41 -16.00 -5.50
N ARG A 11 4.66 -14.76 -5.91
CA ARG A 11 3.62 -13.83 -6.37
C ARG A 11 3.10 -14.33 -7.70
N THR A 12 1.96 -15.02 -7.70
CA THR A 12 1.19 -15.25 -8.92
C THR A 12 0.75 -13.90 -9.49
N ARG A 13 1.50 -13.39 -10.46
CA ARG A 13 1.08 -12.25 -11.27
C ARG A 13 0.02 -12.75 -12.25
N THR A 14 -1.21 -12.89 -11.78
CA THR A 14 -2.36 -12.87 -12.69
C THR A 14 -2.43 -11.46 -13.27
N SER A 15 -1.84 -11.25 -14.44
CA SER A 15 -1.81 -9.97 -15.17
C SER A 15 -3.18 -9.57 -15.75
N GLY A 16 -4.27 -10.18 -15.28
CA GLY A 16 -5.63 -9.93 -15.77
C GLY A 16 -6.45 -9.10 -14.80
N LYS A 17 -7.25 -8.17 -15.35
CA LYS A 17 -8.32 -7.50 -14.60
C LYS A 17 -9.42 -8.52 -14.32
N ARG A 18 -9.87 -8.60 -13.07
CA ARG A 18 -11.05 -9.38 -12.70
C ARG A 18 -12.28 -8.49 -12.84
N ALA A 19 -13.28 -8.93 -13.62
CA ALA A 19 -14.56 -8.25 -13.68
C ALA A 19 -15.30 -8.39 -12.33
N VAL A 20 -15.89 -7.29 -11.87
CA VAL A 20 -16.67 -7.22 -10.63
C VAL A 20 -17.99 -6.56 -10.94
N ASN A 21 -19.10 -7.14 -10.45
CA ASN A 21 -20.41 -6.54 -10.52
C ASN A 21 -20.59 -5.60 -9.32
N LEU A 22 -20.88 -4.34 -9.59
CA LEU A 22 -21.07 -3.30 -8.59
C LEU A 22 -22.26 -2.42 -8.97
N SER A 23 -23.03 -1.99 -7.97
CA SER A 23 -24.20 -1.15 -8.17
C SER A 23 -23.84 0.30 -7.86
N LEU A 24 -24.08 1.20 -8.80
CA LEU A 24 -23.95 2.66 -8.65
C LEU A 24 -25.30 3.31 -8.94
N SER A 25 -25.47 4.56 -8.52
CA SER A 25 -26.70 5.28 -8.78
C SER A 25 -26.88 5.55 -10.28
N ASN A 26 -28.12 5.41 -10.76
CA ASN A 26 -28.43 5.53 -12.19
C ASN A 26 -28.10 6.92 -12.73
N ASP A 27 -28.41 7.96 -11.97
CA ASP A 27 -28.12 9.36 -12.30
C ASP A 27 -26.61 9.61 -12.51
N LEU A 28 -25.76 8.98 -11.70
CA LEU A 28 -24.30 9.06 -11.82
C LEU A 28 -23.81 8.34 -13.07
N LEU A 29 -24.32 7.12 -13.34
CA LEU A 29 -23.95 6.36 -14.54
C LEU A 29 -24.40 7.09 -15.81
N ASP A 30 -25.60 7.67 -15.81
CA ASP A 30 -26.10 8.47 -16.92
C ASP A 30 -25.27 9.73 -17.13
N ALA A 31 -24.91 10.43 -16.05
CA ALA A 31 -24.01 11.59 -16.12
C ALA A 31 -22.64 11.20 -16.67
N ALA A 32 -22.04 10.12 -16.16
CA ALA A 32 -20.76 9.61 -16.63
C ALA A 32 -20.80 9.25 -18.11
N LYS A 33 -21.88 8.61 -18.57
CA LYS A 33 -22.08 8.27 -19.98
C LYS A 33 -22.21 9.51 -20.85
N ARG A 34 -22.97 10.52 -20.44
CA ARG A 34 -23.10 11.80 -21.16
C ARG A 34 -21.75 12.53 -21.29
N LEU A 35 -20.89 12.39 -20.28
CA LEU A 35 -19.56 13.00 -20.24
C LEU A 35 -18.46 12.13 -20.86
N GLY A 36 -18.77 10.93 -21.36
CA GLY A 36 -17.78 10.02 -21.93
C GLY A 36 -16.78 9.46 -20.91
N ILE A 37 -17.13 9.43 -19.62
CA ILE A 37 -16.26 8.97 -18.54
C ILE A 37 -16.17 7.45 -18.55
N ASN A 38 -14.94 6.92 -18.53
CA ASN A 38 -14.69 5.50 -18.34
C ASN A 38 -14.81 5.14 -16.85
N VAL A 39 -16.01 4.77 -16.42
CA VAL A 39 -16.32 4.42 -15.03
C VAL A 39 -15.38 3.36 -14.47
N SER A 40 -15.11 2.29 -15.24
CA SER A 40 -14.22 1.21 -14.79
C SER A 40 -12.80 1.68 -14.52
N GLN A 41 -12.26 2.58 -15.35
CA GLN A 41 -10.92 3.14 -15.15
C GLN A 41 -10.85 4.06 -13.94
N VAL A 42 -11.87 4.90 -13.74
CA VAL A 42 -11.97 5.79 -12.58
C VAL A 42 -12.08 4.99 -11.30
N CYS A 43 -12.95 3.98 -11.26
CA CYS A 43 -13.09 3.08 -10.12
C CYS A 43 -11.80 2.32 -9.82
N ASP A 44 -11.10 1.78 -10.83
CA ASP A 44 -9.82 1.08 -10.63
C ASP A 44 -8.75 1.99 -10.03
N SER A 45 -8.66 3.23 -10.54
CA SER A 45 -7.64 4.20 -10.10
C SER A 45 -7.91 4.64 -8.66
N HIS A 46 -9.15 5.03 -8.35
CA HIS A 46 -9.52 5.45 -7.00
C HIS A 46 -9.41 4.30 -5.99
N LEU A 47 -9.87 3.10 -6.36
CA LEU A 47 -9.77 1.93 -5.48
C LEU A 47 -8.31 1.59 -5.18
N ARG A 48 -7.40 1.76 -6.14
CA ARG A 48 -5.96 1.56 -5.93
C ARG A 48 -5.40 2.52 -4.88
N GLU A 49 -5.77 3.80 -4.94
CA GLU A 49 -5.36 4.81 -3.96
C GLU A 49 -5.86 4.46 -2.56
N VAL A 50 -7.15 4.15 -2.43
CA VAL A 50 -7.77 3.75 -1.15
C VAL A 50 -7.09 2.50 -0.58
N VAL A 51 -6.83 1.49 -1.43
CA VAL A 51 -6.17 0.25 -1.01
C VAL A 51 -4.74 0.50 -0.53
N GLN A 52 -3.98 1.38 -1.21
CA GLN A 52 -2.64 1.75 -0.76
C GLN A 52 -2.67 2.50 0.58
N TYR A 53 -3.60 3.44 0.73
CA TYR A 53 -3.79 4.18 1.98
C TYR A 53 -4.10 3.24 3.16
N GLU A 54 -5.03 2.31 2.97
CA GLU A 54 -5.41 1.33 4.00
C GLU A 54 -4.26 0.38 4.34
N GLN A 55 -3.47 -0.06 3.35
CA GLN A 55 -2.27 -0.85 3.59
C GLN A 55 -1.22 -0.06 4.40
N ALA A 56 -0.99 1.20 4.06
CA ALA A 56 -0.08 2.06 4.80
C ALA A 56 -0.58 2.35 6.23
N ARG A 57 -1.90 2.46 6.43
CA ARG A 57 -2.48 2.59 7.77
C ARG A 57 -2.23 1.34 8.61
N LYS A 58 -2.56 0.15 8.07
CA LYS A 58 -2.31 -1.13 8.75
C LYS A 58 -0.84 -1.36 9.05
N TRP A 59 0.05 -1.05 8.10
CA TRP A 59 1.48 -1.18 8.32
C TRP A 59 1.96 -0.30 9.49
N ARG A 60 1.46 0.93 9.60
CA ARG A 60 1.79 1.80 10.75
C ARG A 60 1.26 1.25 12.07
N GLU A 61 0.04 0.70 12.08
CA GLU A 61 -0.54 0.05 13.26
C GLU A 61 0.28 -1.17 13.69
N ASP A 62 0.65 -2.03 12.73
CA ASP A 62 1.38 -3.28 13.00
C ASP A 62 2.84 -3.06 13.42
N TYR A 63 3.48 -1.97 12.98
CA TYR A 63 4.91 -1.69 13.19
C TYR A 63 5.18 -0.56 14.17
N VAL A 64 4.17 -0.06 14.89
CA VAL A 64 4.34 1.06 15.84
C VAL A 64 5.36 0.75 16.92
N ASP A 65 5.30 -0.45 17.50
CA ASP A 65 6.21 -0.88 18.58
C ASP A 65 7.64 -1.08 18.06
N PHE A 66 7.76 -1.60 16.83
CA PHE A 66 9.06 -1.78 16.17
C PHE A 66 9.72 -0.43 15.88
N ILE A 67 8.96 0.52 15.34
CA ILE A 67 9.43 1.87 15.06
C ILE A 67 9.83 2.58 16.36
N ALA A 68 9.03 2.44 17.42
CA ALA A 68 9.34 3.01 18.73
C ALA A 68 10.63 2.44 19.32
N ALA A 69 10.81 1.11 19.28
CA ALA A 69 12.03 0.46 19.76
C ALA A 69 13.25 0.90 18.93
N TYR A 70 13.12 0.95 17.61
CA TYR A 70 14.20 1.39 16.72
C TYR A 70 14.58 2.86 16.96
N ASN A 71 13.59 3.74 17.10
CA ASN A 71 13.82 5.15 17.40
C ASN A 71 14.53 5.33 18.74
N ALA A 72 14.15 4.57 19.77
CA ALA A 72 14.82 4.59 21.07
C ALA A 72 16.29 4.14 20.98
N THR A 73 16.59 3.13 20.16
CA THR A 73 17.98 2.71 19.88
C THR A 73 18.76 3.82 19.18
N VAL A 74 18.18 4.47 18.16
CA VAL A 74 18.83 5.58 17.45
C VAL A 74 19.06 6.80 18.34
N GLU A 75 18.13 7.12 19.25
CA GLU A 75 18.33 8.20 20.24
C GLU A 75 19.44 7.87 21.24
N ALA A 76 19.54 6.60 21.67
CA ALA A 76 20.53 6.18 22.65
C ALA A 76 21.94 6.04 22.06
N GLU A 77 22.06 5.48 20.85
CA GLU A 77 23.33 5.08 20.24
C GLU A 77 23.78 6.07 19.14
N GLY A 78 22.91 6.99 18.73
CA GLY A 78 23.14 7.85 17.57
C GLY A 78 22.91 7.12 16.25
N LEU A 79 23.10 7.83 15.13
CA LEU A 79 22.95 7.24 13.80
C LEU A 79 24.19 6.37 13.49
N PRO A 80 24.04 5.05 13.23
CA PRO A 80 25.18 4.14 13.06
C PRO A 80 26.16 4.49 11.94
N LEU A 81 25.73 5.33 10.98
CA LEU A 81 26.51 5.73 9.81
C LEU A 81 26.76 7.26 9.77
N ASP A 82 26.56 7.96 10.88
CA ASP A 82 26.71 9.43 10.94
C ASP A 82 28.13 9.89 10.56
N GLU A 83 29.14 9.12 10.96
CA GLU A 83 30.56 9.40 10.70
C GLU A 83 30.98 9.28 9.22
N TRP A 84 30.13 8.70 8.36
CA TRP A 84 30.46 8.40 6.97
C TRP A 84 29.61 9.22 5.97
N LYS A 85 28.88 10.23 6.45
CA LYS A 85 27.97 11.04 5.63
C LYS A 85 28.65 11.95 4.60
N SER A 86 29.96 12.20 4.72
CA SER A 86 30.70 13.18 3.91
C SER A 86 31.62 12.57 2.83
N PHE A 87 31.40 11.31 2.43
CA PHE A 87 32.12 10.69 1.31
C PHE A 87 31.50 11.04 -0.05
#